data_AF-A0A7C9CZ68-F1
#
_entry.id   AF-A0A7C9CZ68-F1
#
_cell.length_a   1.000
_cell.length_b   1.000
_cell.length_c   1.000
_cell.angle_alpha   90.00
_cell.angle_beta   90.00
_cell.angle_gamma   90.00
#
_symmetry.space_group_name_H-M   'P 1'
#
loop_
_entity.id
_entity.type
_entity.pdbx_description
1 polymer ?
#
loop_
_entity_poly.entity_id
_entity_poly.type
_entity_poly.pdbx_seq_one_letter_code
_entity_poly.pdbx_strand_id
1 'polypeptide(L)'
;MEPPIMVINTILSVMAYDYPTEKLSIYLSDDSGSIMTFYALSEASMFSKSWLPYCRKYDIEPRSPAAYFALLPQPTTAAHSQKRRIGRLGPKWLGPVVRAGASVQRRRCVG
;
A
#
# COMPACT_ATOMS: atom_id res chain seq x y z
N MET A 1 7.10 -14.46 -10.49
CA MET A 1 7.05 -12.98 -10.38
C MET A 1 6.11 -12.65 -9.24
N GLU A 2 6.63 -12.22 -8.09
CA GLU A 2 5.77 -11.71 -7.02
C GLU A 2 5.09 -10.43 -7.50
N PRO A 3 3.77 -10.26 -7.30
CA PRO A 3 3.11 -9.01 -7.64
C PRO A 3 3.71 -7.85 -6.83
N PRO A 4 4.09 -6.72 -7.45
CA PRO A 4 4.66 -5.57 -6.74
C PRO A 4 3.81 -5.09 -5.55
N ILE A 5 2.49 -5.31 -5.62
CA ILE A 5 1.58 -4.97 -4.53
C ILE A 5 1.84 -5.77 -3.25
N MET A 6 2.25 -7.04 -3.33
CA MET A 6 2.54 -7.87 -2.16
C MET A 6 3.80 -7.34 -1.46
N VAL A 7 4.85 -7.07 -2.23
CA VAL A 7 6.09 -6.42 -1.78
C VAL A 7 5.80 -5.09 -1.06
N ILE A 8 4.97 -4.22 -1.65
CA ILE A 8 4.61 -2.93 -1.04
C ILE A 8 3.87 -3.09 0.29
N ASN A 9 2.95 -4.04 0.40
CA ASN A 9 2.24 -4.28 1.67
C ASN A 9 3.19 -4.72 2.77
N THR A 10 4.16 -5.59 2.46
CA THR A 10 5.20 -6.00 3.40
C THR A 10 6.07 -4.82 3.82
N ILE A 11 6.56 -4.01 2.88
CA ILE A 11 7.39 -2.83 3.19
C ILE A 11 6.63 -1.84 4.06
N LEU A 12 5.37 -1.54 3.74
CA LEU A 12 4.53 -0.64 4.55
C LEU A 12 4.25 -1.20 5.95
N SER A 13 4.07 -2.52 6.07
CA SER A 13 3.90 -3.18 7.36
C SER A 13 5.16 -3.06 8.22
N VAL A 14 6.34 -3.25 7.64
CA VAL A 14 7.63 -3.10 8.34
C VAL A 14 7.87 -1.64 8.73
N MET A 15 7.60 -0.68 7.83
CA MET A 15 7.74 0.76 8.15
C MET A 15 6.78 1.23 9.25
N ALA A 16 5.64 0.58 9.41
CA ALA A 16 4.65 0.88 10.44
C ALA A 16 4.94 0.20 11.78
N TYR A 17 5.96 -0.67 11.83
CA TYR A 17 6.38 -1.32 13.05
C TYR A 17 6.89 -0.31 14.08
N ASP A 18 6.68 -0.60 15.37
CA ASP A 18 7.09 0.29 16.45
C ASP A 18 8.59 0.12 16.73
N TYR A 19 9.40 0.73 15.88
CA TYR A 19 10.85 0.74 15.99
C TYR A 19 11.38 2.15 15.73
N PRO A 20 12.46 2.58 16.42
CA PRO A 20 13.05 3.90 16.21
C PRO A 20 13.38 4.12 14.73
N THR A 21 12.89 5.23 14.17
CA THR A 21 13.03 5.54 12.74
C THR A 21 14.49 5.70 12.30
N GLU A 22 15.37 6.08 13.23
CA GLU A 22 16.80 6.27 12.99
C GLU A 22 17.55 4.94 12.91
N LYS A 23 16.91 3.85 13.34
CA LYS A 23 17.47 2.50 13.36
C LYS A 23 16.80 1.55 12.35
N LEU A 24 15.71 1.98 11.71
CA LEU A 24 15.00 1.19 10.70
C LEU A 24 15.44 1.57 9.29
N SER A 25 16.16 0.67 8.64
CA SER A 25 16.50 0.76 7.22
C SER A 25 15.96 -0.46 6.50
N ILE A 26 15.27 -0.25 5.38
CA ILE A 26 14.70 -1.33 4.56
C ILE A 26 15.44 -1.35 3.23
N TYR A 27 15.96 -2.54 2.89
CA TYR A 27 16.62 -2.80 1.61
C TYR A 27 15.74 -3.74 0.79
N LEU A 28 15.52 -3.40 -0.47
CA LEU A 28 14.81 -4.24 -1.42
C LEU A 28 15.75 -4.58 -2.57
N SER A 29 15.90 -5.88 -2.83
CA SER A 29 16.62 -6.42 -3.98
C SER A 29 15.59 -7.03 -4.93
N ASP A 30 15.61 -6.63 -6.20
CA ASP A 30 14.74 -7.16 -7.26
C ASP A 30 15.63 -7.66 -8.40
N ASP A 31 15.69 -8.99 -8.59
CA ASP A 31 16.58 -9.67 -9.55
C ASP A 31 16.30 -9.29 -11.01
N SER A 32 15.11 -8.77 -11.31
CA SER A 32 14.71 -8.38 -12.67
C SER A 32 14.69 -6.86 -12.88
N GLY A 33 14.91 -6.06 -11.84
CA GLY A 33 14.86 -4.60 -11.91
C GLY A 33 13.58 -4.07 -12.56
N SER A 34 12.42 -4.58 -12.15
CA SER A 34 11.18 -4.28 -12.84
C SER A 34 10.76 -2.82 -12.61
N ILE A 35 10.50 -2.10 -13.70
CA ILE A 35 9.96 -0.73 -13.65
C ILE A 35 8.65 -0.65 -12.86
N MET A 36 7.88 -1.75 -12.85
CA MET A 36 6.65 -1.85 -12.08
C MET A 36 6.91 -1.84 -10.57
N THR A 37 7.96 -2.54 -10.12
CA THR A 37 8.41 -2.54 -8.71
C THR A 37 8.83 -1.13 -8.31
N PHE A 38 9.59 -0.44 -9.15
CA PHE A 38 10.02 0.94 -8.91
C PHE A 38 8.82 1.90 -8.76
N TYR A 39 7.87 1.88 -9.69
CA TYR A 39 6.67 2.74 -9.59
C TYR A 39 5.82 2.41 -8.37
N ALA A 40 5.64 1.12 -8.05
CA ALA A 40 4.91 0.71 -6.87
C ALA A 40 5.56 1.24 -5.57
N LEU A 41 6.90 1.23 -5.49
CA LEU A 41 7.65 1.80 -4.34
C LEU A 41 7.51 3.31 -4.24
N SER A 42 7.55 4.01 -5.38
CA SER A 42 7.38 5.47 -5.42
C SER A 42 6.01 5.87 -4.87
N GLU A 43 4.94 5.20 -5.33
CA GLU A 43 3.58 5.41 -4.83
C GLU A 43 3.45 5.02 -3.34
N ALA A 44 4.07 3.92 -2.93
CA ALA A 44 4.10 3.49 -1.53
C ALA A 44 4.78 4.51 -0.61
N SER A 45 5.85 5.15 -1.07
CA SER A 45 6.55 6.21 -0.34
C SER A 45 5.66 7.44 -0.15
N MET A 46 4.83 7.77 -1.13
CA MET A 46 3.84 8.83 -0.97
C MET A 46 2.73 8.45 0.01
N PHE A 47 2.26 7.19 -0.03
CA PHE A 47 1.23 6.70 0.88
C PHE A 47 1.70 6.60 2.33
N SER A 48 2.94 6.16 2.55
CA SER A 48 3.50 5.93 3.89
C SER A 48 3.41 7.19 4.77
N LYS A 49 3.58 8.38 4.18
CA LYS A 49 3.43 9.68 4.86
C LYS A 49 2.08 9.83 5.56
N SER A 50 1.02 9.20 5.05
CA SER A 50 -0.31 9.20 5.67
C SER A 50 -0.56 7.93 6.49
N TRP A 51 -0.11 6.77 6.00
CA TRP A 51 -0.36 5.48 6.63
C TRP A 51 0.40 5.28 7.94
N LEU A 52 1.69 5.63 8.02
CA LEU A 52 2.51 5.39 9.20
C LEU A 52 2.04 6.20 10.42
N PRO A 53 1.79 7.53 10.31
CA PRO A 53 1.24 8.28 11.43
C PRO A 53 -0.16 7.81 11.83
N TYR A 54 -0.95 7.34 10.87
CA TYR A 54 -2.27 6.76 11.14
C TYR A 54 -2.15 5.46 11.96
N CYS A 55 -1.25 4.55 11.58
CA CYS A 55 -1.02 3.31 12.32
C CYS A 55 -0.62 3.58 13.76
N ARG A 56 0.33 4.50 13.98
CA ARG A 56 0.79 4.87 15.34
C ARG A 56 -0.28 5.56 16.17
N LYS A 57 -1.06 6.46 15.56
CA LYS A 57 -2.08 7.24 16.27
C LYS A 57 -3.25 6.38 16.76
N TYR A 58 -3.60 5.34 16.01
CA TYR A 58 -4.78 4.52 16.27
C TYR A 58 -4.44 3.08 16.66
N ASP A 59 -3.17 2.80 16.93
CA ASP A 59 -2.64 1.47 17.27
C ASP A 59 -3.19 0.37 16.35
N ILE A 60 -3.02 0.57 15.05
CA ILE A 60 -3.66 -0.27 14.02
C ILE A 60 -2.98 -1.63 13.95
N GLU A 61 -3.79 -2.69 14.10
CA GLU A 61 -3.44 -4.06 13.79
C GLU A 61 -4.49 -4.71 12.86
N PRO A 62 -4.07 -5.40 11.79
CA PRO A 62 -2.71 -5.59 11.30
C PRO A 62 -2.15 -4.33 10.60
N ARG A 63 -0.83 -4.11 10.71
CA ARG A 63 -0.13 -2.95 10.09
C ARG A 63 -0.03 -2.99 8.56
N SER A 64 -0.23 -4.16 7.95
CA SER A 64 -0.30 -4.31 6.49
C SER A 64 -1.60 -3.69 5.98
N PRO A 65 -1.55 -2.71 5.04
CA PRO A 65 -2.75 -2.06 4.53
C PRO A 65 -3.75 -3.04 3.92
N ALA A 66 -3.28 -3.99 3.09
CA ALA A 66 -4.16 -4.99 2.47
C ALA A 66 -4.86 -5.86 3.52
N ALA A 67 -4.13 -6.30 4.55
CA ALA A 67 -4.70 -7.09 5.63
C ALA A 67 -5.71 -6.27 6.46
N TYR A 68 -5.39 -5.02 6.79
CA TYR A 68 -6.28 -4.14 7.54
C TYR A 68 -7.60 -3.91 6.81
N PHE A 69 -7.54 -3.55 5.52
CA PHE A 69 -8.73 -3.30 4.72
C PHE A 69 -9.55 -4.55 4.45
N ALA A 70 -8.93 -5.73 4.40
CA ALA A 70 -9.64 -7.00 4.27
C ALA A 70 -10.48 -7.36 5.51
N LEU A 71 -10.09 -6.87 6.69
CA LEU A 71 -10.82 -7.09 7.96
C LEU A 71 -11.93 -6.07 8.20
N LEU A 72 -11.96 -4.96 7.45
CA LEU A 72 -13.04 -3.99 7.60
C LEU A 72 -14.36 -4.61 7.11
N PRO A 73 -15.45 -4.49 7.89
CA PRO A 73 -16.77 -4.86 7.42
C PRO A 73 -17.05 -4.12 6.11
N GLN A 74 -17.39 -4.88 5.06
CA GLN A 74 -17.96 -4.28 3.86
C GLN A 74 -19.19 -3.47 4.29
N PRO A 75 -19.46 -2.30 3.68
CA PRO A 75 -20.62 -1.50 4.03
C PRO A 75 -21.89 -2.28 3.71
N THR A 76 -22.39 -3.03 4.69
CA THR A 76 -23.78 -3.47 4.72
C THR A 76 -24.60 -2.21 4.95
N THR A 77 -25.46 -1.90 4.00
CA THR A 77 -26.45 -0.83 4.11
C THR A 77 -27.15 -0.91 5.47
N ALA A 78 -26.98 0.13 6.27
CA ALA A 78 -27.60 0.43 7.58
C ALA A 78 -26.62 0.46 8.77
N ALA A 79 -25.96 1.59 8.95
CA ALA A 79 -25.82 2.26 10.26
C ALA A 79 -25.09 3.59 10.08
N HIS A 80 -25.89 4.66 10.04
CA HIS A 80 -25.43 6.03 10.17
C HIS A 80 -25.11 6.27 11.65
N SER A 81 -23.86 6.11 12.07
CA SER A 81 -23.30 6.87 13.19
C SER A 81 -21.79 6.71 13.26
N GLN A 82 -21.10 7.83 13.07
CA GLN A 82 -19.72 8.04 13.52
C GLN A 82 -18.62 7.15 12.91
N LYS A 83 -18.19 7.43 11.67
CA LYS A 83 -16.85 7.03 11.20
C LYS A 83 -16.25 8.07 10.25
N ARG A 84 -15.82 9.18 10.84
CA ARG A 84 -15.24 10.34 10.13
C ARG A 84 -13.83 10.01 9.61
N ARG A 85 -13.63 10.30 8.31
CA ARG A 85 -12.37 10.51 7.54
C ARG A 85 -11.64 9.33 6.86
N ILE A 86 -11.83 8.05 7.20
CA ILE A 86 -11.01 6.96 6.59
C ILE A 86 -11.66 6.33 5.35
N GLY A 87 -12.98 6.49 5.13
CA GLY A 87 -13.66 6.03 3.90
C GLY A 87 -13.17 6.69 2.60
N ARG A 88 -12.36 7.75 2.70
CA ARG A 88 -11.64 8.37 1.56
C ARG A 88 -10.20 7.87 1.40
N LEU A 89 -9.76 6.89 2.18
CA LEU A 89 -8.45 6.23 2.09
C LEU A 89 -8.59 4.74 1.71
N GLY A 90 -9.74 4.30 1.19
CA GLY A 90 -9.79 3.08 0.37
C GLY A 90 -8.65 3.11 -0.67
N PRO A 91 -8.19 1.96 -1.20
CA PRO A 91 -6.93 1.85 -1.91
C PRO A 91 -6.90 2.69 -3.20
N LYS A 92 -6.70 4.00 -3.06
CA LYS A 92 -6.63 4.98 -4.14
C LYS A 92 -5.42 4.71 -5.02
N TRP A 93 -4.43 3.99 -4.49
CA TRP A 93 -3.22 3.50 -5.14
C TRP A 93 -3.45 2.27 -6.02
N LEU A 94 -4.46 1.43 -5.74
CA LEU A 94 -4.78 0.28 -6.59
C LEU A 94 -5.10 0.75 -8.02
N GLY A 95 -5.78 1.89 -8.19
CA GLY A 95 -6.12 2.45 -9.50
C GLY A 95 -4.89 2.83 -10.34
N PRO A 96 -3.99 3.73 -9.87
CA PRO A 96 -2.75 4.10 -10.55
C PRO A 96 -1.80 2.93 -10.78
N VAL A 97 -1.60 2.02 -9.82
CA VAL A 97 -0.74 0.83 -9.98
C VAL A 97 -1.30 -0.11 -11.04
N VAL A 98 -2.60 -0.42 -11.01
CA VAL A 98 -3.23 -1.26 -12.05
C VAL A 98 -3.23 -0.58 -13.42
N ARG A 99 -3.43 0.75 -13.50
CA ARG A 99 -3.37 1.53 -14.75
C ARG A 99 -1.96 1.67 -15.33
N ALA A 100 -0.94 1.84 -14.49
CA ALA A 100 0.45 1.89 -14.90
C ALA A 100 0.90 0.51 -15.45
N GLY A 101 0.51 -0.58 -14.77
CA GLY A 101 0.70 -1.94 -15.28
C GLY A 101 0.03 -2.18 -16.64
N ALA A 102 -1.20 -1.71 -16.83
CA ALA A 102 -1.92 -1.83 -18.10
C ALA A 102 -1.31 -1.00 -19.24
N SER A 103 -0.70 0.15 -18.94
CA SER A 103 -0.06 1.03 -19.92
C SER A 103 1.32 0.52 -20.36
N VAL A 104 2.07 -0.12 -19.45
CA VAL A 104 3.35 -0.75 -19.76
C VAL A 104 3.17 -2.06 -20.54
N GLN A 105 2.14 -2.85 -20.22
CA GLN A 105 1.84 -4.09 -20.95
C GLN A 105 1.45 -3.83 -22.42
N ARG A 106 0.73 -2.74 -22.72
CA ARG A 106 0.38 -2.38 -24.11
C ARG A 106 1.57 -1.99 -24.98
N ARG A 107 2.67 -1.50 -24.42
CA ARG A 107 3.86 -1.15 -25.20
C ARG A 107 4.73 -2.36 -25.58
N ARG A 108 4.48 -3.55 -25.00
CA ARG A 108 5.18 -4.79 -25.35
C ARG A 108 4.44 -5.67 -26.36
N CYS A 109 3.16 -5.44 -26.62
CA CYS A 109 2.37 -6.24 -27.59
C CYS A 109 2.28 -5.59 -28.98
N VAL A 110 3.03 -4.51 -29.25
CA VAL A 110 3.09 -3.83 -30.56
C VAL A 110 4.55 -3.74 -31.04
N GLY A 111 5.34 -4.77 -30.73
CA GLY A 111 6.68 -4.99 -31.27
C GLY A 111 6.69 -6.25 -32.11
#